data_AF-A0A6I3CV19-F1
#
_entry.id   AF-A0A6I3CV19-F1
#
_cell.length_a   1.000
_cell.length_b   1.000
_cell.length_c   1.000
_cell.angle_alpha   90.00
_cell.angle_beta   90.00
_cell.angle_gamma   90.00
#
_symmetry.space_group_name_H-M   'P 1'
#
loop_
_entity.id
_entity.type
_entity.pdbx_description
1 polymer ?
#
loop_
_entity_poly.entity_id
_entity_poly.type
_entity_poly.pdbx_seq_one_letter_code
_entity_poly.pdbx_strand_id
1 'polypeptide(L)' 'MNSMRSFKHRNFRILYPASTASNIGTWAQRVAQDWLVLQITGSGTYVGLVVGLQFLPALL' A
#
# COMPACT_ATOMS: atom_id res chain seq x y z
N MET A 1 -18.44 -26.28 -0.66
CA MET A 1 -17.47 -25.19 -0.91
C MET A 1 -18.17 -24.04 -1.62
N ASN A 2 -18.81 -23.09 -0.90
CA ASN A 2 -19.48 -21.93 -1.53
C ASN A 2 -18.89 -20.61 -1.02
N SER A 3 -17.64 -20.33 -1.39
CA SER A 3 -16.89 -19.14 -0.94
C SER A 3 -17.49 -17.80 -1.43
N MET A 4 -18.37 -17.83 -2.43
CA MET A 4 -18.98 -16.65 -3.05
C MET A 4 -20.24 -16.14 -2.33
N ARG A 5 -20.62 -16.74 -1.19
CA ARG A 5 -21.84 -16.35 -0.45
C ARG A 5 -21.79 -14.89 0.06
N SER A 6 -20.60 -14.38 0.37
CA SER A 6 -20.40 -13.01 0.89
C SER A 6 -20.77 -11.93 -0.15
N PHE A 7 -20.58 -12.19 -1.45
CA PHE A 7 -20.93 -11.26 -2.53
C PHE A 7 -22.44 -11.05 -2.74
N LYS A 8 -23.29 -11.82 -2.05
CA LYS A 8 -24.74 -11.61 -2.05
C LYS A 8 -25.14 -10.34 -1.27
N HIS A 9 -24.28 -9.86 -0.38
CA HIS A 9 -24.52 -8.62 0.36
C HIS A 9 -24.00 -7.41 -0.43
N ARG A 10 -24.88 -6.46 -0.74
CA ARG A 10 -24.57 -5.26 -1.55
C ARG A 10 -23.36 -4.49 -1.01
N ASN A 11 -23.29 -4.32 0.31
CA ASN A 11 -22.18 -3.61 0.96
C ASN A 11 -20.85 -4.33 0.74
N PHE A 12 -20.81 -5.67 0.89
CA PHE A 12 -19.61 -6.45 0.66
C PHE A 12 -19.17 -6.43 -0.81
N ARG A 13 -20.14 -6.46 -1.74
CA ARG A 13 -19.86 -6.38 -3.18
C ARG A 13 -19.23 -5.05 -3.62
N ILE A 14 -19.49 -3.97 -2.90
CA ILE A 14 -18.87 -2.66 -3.14
C ILE A 14 -17.55 -2.56 -2.37
N LEU A 15 -17.55 -2.98 -1.11
CA LEU A 15 -16.38 -2.91 -0.24
C LEU A 15 -15.21 -3.72 -0.78
N TYR A 16 -15.43 -4.96 -1.21
CA TYR A 16 -14.36 -5.84 -1.69
C TYR A 16 -13.52 -5.22 -2.83
N PRO A 17 -14.10 -4.80 -3.97
CA PRO A 17 -13.32 -4.17 -5.04
C PRO A 17 -12.77 -2.80 -4.63
N ALA A 18 -13.51 -2.02 -3.82
CA ALA A 18 -13.04 -0.72 -3.34
C ALA A 18 -11.79 -0.88 -2.46
N SER A 19 -11.83 -1.75 -1.45
CA SER A 19 -10.69 -2.05 -0.58
C SER A 19 -9.52 -2.63 -1.36
N THR A 20 -9.78 -3.45 -2.38
CA THR A 20 -8.74 -3.98 -3.27
C THR A 20 -8.04 -2.86 -4.03
N ALA A 21 -8.80 -1.98 -4.68
CA ALA A 21 -8.27 -0.83 -5.39
C ALA A 21 -7.53 0.15 -4.46
N SER A 22 -8.06 0.41 -3.26
CA SER A 22 -7.41 1.26 -2.26
C SER A 22 -6.08 0.68 -1.79
N ASN A 23 -5.99 -0.64 -1.59
CA ASN A 23 -4.75 -1.30 -1.20
C ASN A 23 -3.70 -1.18 -2.31
N ILE A 24 -4.09 -1.41 -3.56
CA ILE A 24 -3.23 -1.21 -4.73
C ILE A 24 -2.74 0.24 -4.79
N GLY A 25 -3.63 1.22 -4.64
CA GLY A 25 -3.27 2.64 -4.64
C GLY A 25 -2.28 3.00 -3.53
N THR A 26 -2.48 2.44 -2.34
CA THR A 26 -1.56 2.63 -1.20
C THR A 26 -0.16 2.11 -1.53
N TRP A 27 -0.05 0.92 -2.12
CA TRP A 27 1.23 0.36 -2.53
C TRP A 27 1.88 1.14 -3.66
N ALA A 28 1.10 1.54 -4.67
CA ALA A 28 1.60 2.35 -5.76
C ALA A 28 2.18 3.69 -5.27
N GLN A 29 1.49 4.34 -4.31
CA GLN A 29 1.96 5.57 -3.70
C GLN A 29 3.29 5.37 -2.93
N ARG A 30 3.43 4.26 -2.19
CA ARG A 30 4.68 3.93 -1.49
C ARG A 30 5.85 3.76 -2.47
N VAL A 31 5.67 2.96 -3.53
CA VAL A 31 6.70 2.76 -4.55
C VAL A 31 7.06 4.08 -5.25
N ALA A 32 6.07 4.92 -5.55
CA ALA A 32 6.30 6.22 -6.16
C ALA A 32 7.13 7.15 -5.24
N GLN A 33 6.86 7.12 -3.93
CA GLN A 33 7.64 7.86 -2.95
C GLN A 33 9.10 7.36 -2.91
N ASP A 34 9.33 6.05 -2.88
CA ASP A 34 10.68 5.48 -2.87
C ASP A 34 11.47 5.83 -4.15
N TRP A 35 10.80 5.79 -5.31
CA TRP A 35 11.38 6.24 -6.57
C TRP A 35 11.72 7.73 -6.58
N LEU A 36 10.88 8.58 -6.00
CA LEU A 36 11.17 10.01 -5.89
C LEU A 36 12.40 10.26 -5.02
N VAL A 37 12.51 9.56 -3.88
CA VAL A 37 13.70 9.66 -3.02
C VAL A 37 14.94 9.24 -3.80
N LEU A 38 14.88 8.15 -4.57
CA LEU A 38 15.99 7.69 -5.39
C LEU A 38 16.39 8.73 -6.46
N GLN A 39 15.43 9.35 -7.14
CA GLN A 39 15.72 10.39 -8.14
C GLN A 39 16.41 11.61 -7.54
N ILE A 40 15.95 12.08 -6.38
CA ILE A 40 16.48 13.31 -5.76
C ILE A 40 17.82 13.07 -5.09
N THR A 41 18.04 11.89 -4.50
CA THR A 41 19.28 11.60 -3.74
C THR A 41 20.35 10.89 -4.57
N GLY A 42 19.99 10.20 -5.66
CA GLY A 42 20.90 9.44 -6.51
C GLY A 42 21.54 8.22 -5.82
N SER A 43 21.15 7.89 -4.59
CA SER A 43 21.77 6.83 -3.78
C SER A 43 20.71 5.99 -3.06
N GLY A 44 20.75 4.67 -3.29
CA GLY A 44 19.83 3.70 -2.69
C GLY A 44 19.90 3.64 -1.16
N THR A 45 20.97 4.14 -0.54
CA THR A 45 21.12 4.21 0.92
C THR A 45 20.11 5.16 1.57
N TYR A 46 19.80 6.29 0.92
CA TYR A 46 18.78 7.24 1.42
C TYR A 46 17.36 6.68 1.29
N VAL A 47 17.09 5.89 0.25
CA VAL A 47 15.82 5.16 0.10
C VAL A 47 15.66 4.19 1.28
N GLY A 48 16.70 3.40 1.59
CA GLY A 48 16.68 2.47 2.72
C GLY A 48 16.46 3.14 4.08
N LEU A 49 17.06 4.33 4.29
CA LEU A 49 16.85 5.12 5.52
C LEU A 49 15.41 5.63 5.62
N VAL A 50 14.86 6.23 4.55
CA VAL A 50 13.49 6.77 4.54
C VAL A 50 12.47 5.66 4.77
N VAL A 51 12.64 4.52 4.10
CA VAL A 51 11.81 3.32 4.31
C VAL A 51 11.90 2.85 5.76
N GLY A 52 13.10 2.76 6.33
CA GLY A 52 13.30 2.37 7.74
C GLY A 52 12.59 3.30 8.73
N LEU A 53 12.67 4.62 8.50
CA LEU A 53 12.01 5.62 9.34
C LEU A 53 10.47 5.57 9.21
N GLN A 54 9.94 5.18 8.04
CA GLN A 54 8.49 5.09 7.81
C GLN A 54 7.81 4.03 8.69
N PHE A 55 8.55 3.02 9.15
CA PHE A 55 8.04 1.98 10.04
C PHE A 55 8.20 2.27 11.53
N LEU A 56 8.94 3.32 11.92
CA LEU A 56 9.12 3.69 13.33
C LEU A 56 7.80 3.90 14.09
N PRO A 57 6.78 4.59 13.53
CA PRO A 57 5.50 4.75 14.23
C PRO A 57 4.74 3.44 14.47
N ALA A 58 5.03 2.38 13.71
CA ALA A 58 4.40 1.07 13.89
C ALA A 58 5.11 0.22 14.97
N LEU A 59 6.31 0.63 15.40
CA LEU A 59 7.11 -0.03 16.43
C LEU A 59 6.88 0.55 17.84
N LEU A 60 6.20 1.69 17.94
CA LEU A 60 5.81 2.36 19.19
C LEU A 60 4.34 2.04 19.51
#